data_AF-A0A381XFD2-F1
#
_entry.id   AF-A0A381XFD2-F1
#
_cell.length_a   1.000
_cell.length_b   1.000
_cell.length_c   1.000
_cell.angle_alpha   90.00
_cell.angle_beta   90.00
_cell.angle_gamma   90.00
#
_symmetry.space_group_name_H-M   'P 1'
#
loop_
_entity.id
_entity.type
_entity.pdbx_description
1 polymer ?
#
loop_
_entity_poly.entity_id
_entity_poly.type
_entity_poly.pdbx_seq_one_letter_code
_entity_poly.pdbx_strand_id
1 'polypeptide(L)'
;MYLSKVIKVGLSLSLLALLMPVSLANAEVRGEAVIRDSSPGLSDELSISLTMPILGSSHTYEGWLVSDDGHTALSVGEFDQGADGSVSHTYISPDGTNLASEYSEFQIKDDSGDVLYSDSISEGGLPHIRNLLFSHSGNPDYTSGAHEGVAKGTSVGLRDQADAALLHATNGVGSTTLSDVQLHAGHVINIIEGDDGDNFVADAGSSGDGHGLLNYAAAASAEGKAVAASDSSDTTFASHELAVSA
;
A
#
# COMPACT_ATOMS: atom_id res chain seq x y z
N MET A 1 -13.98 -6.91 -30.29
CA MET A 1 -14.45 -5.75 -29.49
C MET A 1 -13.26 -5.27 -28.69
N TYR A 2 -12.67 -4.14 -29.07
CA TYR A 2 -11.39 -3.64 -28.56
C TYR A 2 -11.59 -3.12 -27.13
N LEU A 3 -11.32 -3.96 -26.13
CA LEU A 3 -11.08 -3.50 -24.77
C LEU A 3 -9.88 -2.55 -24.81
N SER A 4 -10.16 -1.27 -24.58
CA SER A 4 -9.20 -0.17 -24.56
C SER A 4 -7.99 -0.55 -23.70
N LYS A 5 -6.80 -0.41 -24.28
CA LYS A 5 -5.52 -0.62 -23.60
C LYS A 5 -5.35 0.28 -22.37
N VAL A 6 -6.11 1.36 -22.26
CA VAL A 6 -6.05 2.33 -21.16
C VAL A 6 -6.58 1.76 -19.83
N ILE A 7 -7.58 0.89 -19.87
CA ILE A 7 -8.18 0.29 -18.65
C ILE A 7 -7.29 -0.82 -18.07
N LYS A 8 -6.45 -1.44 -18.91
CA LYS A 8 -5.50 -2.47 -18.45
C LYS A 8 -4.23 -1.92 -17.82
N VAL A 9 -3.89 -0.66 -18.07
CA VAL A 9 -2.68 -0.02 -17.51
C VAL A 9 -2.97 0.55 -16.11
N GLY A 10 -4.19 1.05 -15.85
CA GLY A 10 -4.57 1.56 -14.53
C GLY A 10 -4.72 0.48 -13.44
N LEU A 11 -5.27 -0.70 -13.78
CA LEU A 11 -5.45 -1.79 -12.80
C LEU A 11 -4.16 -2.57 -12.49
N SER A 12 -3.16 -2.55 -13.40
CA SER A 12 -1.89 -3.23 -13.14
C SER A 12 -0.91 -2.39 -12.34
N LEU A 13 -1.00 -1.05 -12.39
CA LEU A 13 -0.13 -0.16 -11.60
C LEU A 13 -0.53 -0.15 -10.11
N SER A 14 -1.83 -0.22 -9.78
CA SER A 14 -2.28 -0.21 -8.38
C SER A 14 -2.06 -1.53 -7.65
N LEU A 15 -2.06 -2.67 -8.37
CA LEU A 15 -1.82 -3.98 -7.75
C LEU A 15 -0.33 -4.27 -7.51
N LEU A 16 0.59 -3.53 -8.16
CA LEU A 16 2.04 -3.74 -8.03
C LEU A 16 2.72 -2.74 -7.08
N ALA A 17 2.01 -1.72 -6.58
CA ALA A 17 2.59 -0.60 -5.81
C ALA A 17 2.46 -0.69 -4.27
N LEU A 18 2.13 -1.86 -3.71
CA LEU A 18 1.73 -1.99 -2.29
C LEU A 18 2.68 -2.81 -1.42
N LEU A 19 3.95 -2.93 -1.82
CA LEU A 19 4.97 -3.58 -1.01
C LEU A 19 6.04 -2.53 -0.74
N MET A 20 6.24 -2.18 0.54
CA MET A 20 7.43 -1.46 0.97
C MET A 20 8.48 -2.50 1.37
N PRO A 21 9.39 -2.91 0.46
CA PRO A 21 10.44 -3.82 0.85
C PRO A 21 11.50 -3.07 1.66
N VAL A 22 11.75 -3.57 2.86
CA VAL A 22 12.98 -3.31 3.61
C VAL A 22 13.92 -4.48 3.30
N SER A 23 15.05 -4.21 2.65
CA SER A 23 15.95 -5.22 2.11
C SER A 23 17.22 -5.32 2.95
N LEU A 24 17.27 -6.32 3.82
CA LEU A 24 18.48 -6.59 4.58
C LEU A 24 19.50 -7.32 3.69
N ALA A 25 20.54 -6.61 3.28
CA ALA A 25 21.70 -7.16 2.58
C ALA A 25 22.98 -6.92 3.38
N ASN A 26 23.19 -7.75 4.42
CA ASN A 26 24.51 -7.93 5.03
C ASN A 26 25.09 -9.28 4.56
N ALA A 27 26.40 -9.51 4.60
CA ALA A 27 27.00 -10.74 4.06
C ALA A 27 26.39 -12.03 4.67
N GLU A 28 25.79 -11.90 5.86
CA GLU A 28 25.20 -12.95 6.67
C GLU A 28 23.67 -12.94 6.73
N VAL A 29 22.99 -11.83 6.37
CA VAL A 29 21.52 -11.73 6.39
C VAL A 29 21.00 -11.36 5.01
N ARG A 30 20.03 -12.13 4.53
CA ARG A 30 19.42 -11.96 3.20
C ARG A 30 17.91 -12.13 3.27
N GLY A 31 17.19 -11.31 2.51
CA GLY A 31 15.75 -11.43 2.34
C GLY A 31 15.06 -10.09 2.52
N GLU A 32 13.79 -10.11 2.89
CA GLU A 32 12.95 -8.92 2.96
C GLU A 32 12.03 -8.94 4.18
N ALA A 33 11.76 -7.74 4.70
CA ALA A 33 10.63 -7.46 5.57
C ALA A 33 9.73 -6.47 4.83
N VAL A 34 8.44 -6.79 4.71
CA VAL A 34 7.52 -6.09 3.83
C VAL A 34 6.26 -5.71 4.59
N ILE A 35 5.96 -4.42 4.64
CA ILE A 35 4.64 -3.95 5.08
C ILE A 35 3.66 -4.14 3.93
N ARG A 36 2.52 -4.76 4.24
CA ARG A 36 1.44 -5.11 3.31
C ARG A 36 0.08 -5.05 4.00
N ASP A 37 -0.95 -5.24 3.20
CA ASP A 37 -2.34 -5.29 3.65
C ASP A 37 -2.71 -6.67 4.20
N SER A 38 -3.13 -6.77 5.48
CA SER A 38 -3.85 -7.93 6.01
C SER A 38 -5.27 -7.99 5.42
N SER A 39 -5.84 -6.79 5.22
CA SER A 39 -7.06 -6.53 4.48
C SER A 39 -6.87 -5.31 3.59
N PRO A 40 -7.58 -5.25 2.45
CA PRO A 40 -7.41 -4.20 1.45
C PRO A 40 -7.35 -2.78 2.05
N GLY A 41 -6.21 -2.11 1.93
CA GLY A 41 -6.00 -0.68 2.22
C GLY A 41 -5.59 -0.33 3.64
N LEU A 42 -5.21 -1.31 4.46
CA LEU A 42 -4.84 -1.08 5.86
C LEU A 42 -3.32 -0.94 6.08
N SER A 43 -2.49 -1.57 5.26
CA SER A 43 -1.03 -1.66 5.44
C SER A 43 -0.64 -2.01 6.88
N ASP A 44 -1.36 -2.95 7.46
CA ASP A 44 -1.37 -3.34 8.86
C ASP A 44 -0.68 -4.69 9.12
N GLU A 45 -0.10 -5.31 8.09
CA GLU A 45 0.65 -6.57 8.19
C GLU A 45 2.12 -6.35 7.85
N LEU A 46 3.01 -6.93 8.65
CA LEU A 46 4.43 -7.10 8.35
C LEU A 46 4.69 -8.57 8.01
N SER A 47 5.17 -8.84 6.80
CA SER A 47 5.62 -10.16 6.36
C SER A 47 7.13 -10.20 6.27
N ILE A 48 7.76 -11.21 6.88
CA ILE A 48 9.21 -11.31 6.98
C ILE A 48 9.64 -12.64 6.36
N SER A 49 10.57 -12.57 5.41
CA SER A 49 11.22 -13.74 4.81
C SER A 49 12.72 -13.49 4.77
N LEU A 50 13.46 -14.10 5.69
CA LEU A 50 14.88 -13.87 5.88
C LEU A 50 15.66 -15.19 5.93
N THR A 51 16.95 -15.10 5.65
CA THR A 51 17.98 -16.09 5.96
C THR A 51 19.03 -15.41 6.81
N MET A 52 19.34 -15.97 7.98
CA MET A 52 20.21 -15.35 8.99
C MET A 52 21.17 -16.39 9.59
N PRO A 53 22.26 -15.97 10.26
CA PRO A 53 23.14 -16.88 10.98
C PRO A 53 22.38 -17.71 12.01
N ILE A 54 22.75 -18.99 12.13
CA ILE A 54 22.11 -19.87 13.10
C ILE A 54 22.59 -19.50 14.50
N LEU A 55 21.65 -19.14 15.36
CA LEU A 55 21.91 -18.94 16.77
C LEU A 55 22.03 -20.28 17.51
N GLY A 56 22.84 -20.31 18.58
CA GLY A 56 22.87 -21.45 19.49
C GLY A 56 21.49 -21.67 20.13
N SER A 57 21.21 -22.89 20.60
CA SER A 57 19.88 -23.33 21.09
C SER A 57 19.28 -22.58 22.29
N SER A 58 19.93 -21.52 22.77
CA SER A 58 19.50 -20.67 23.89
C SER A 58 19.32 -19.20 23.51
N HIS A 59 19.46 -18.84 22.24
CA HIS A 59 19.32 -17.46 21.77
C HIS A 59 18.23 -17.39 20.70
N THR A 60 17.48 -16.30 20.72
CA THR A 60 16.42 -15.99 19.78
C THR A 60 16.65 -14.62 19.16
N TYR A 61 16.21 -14.46 17.92
CA TYR A 61 16.08 -13.15 17.30
C TYR A 61 14.70 -12.59 17.59
N GLU A 62 14.59 -11.28 17.78
CA GLU A 62 13.32 -10.58 17.88
C GLU A 62 13.27 -9.44 16.85
N GLY A 63 12.14 -9.32 16.15
CA GLY A 63 11.89 -8.24 15.21
C GLY A 63 11.27 -7.02 15.88
N TRP A 64 11.67 -5.83 15.43
CA TRP A 64 11.14 -4.57 15.91
C TRP A 64 10.89 -3.61 14.76
N LEU A 65 9.74 -2.95 14.75
CA LEU A 65 9.49 -1.75 13.95
C LEU A 65 9.82 -0.52 14.79
N VAL A 66 10.47 0.48 14.19
CA VAL A 66 10.92 1.69 14.87
C VAL A 66 10.40 2.93 14.14
N SER A 67 9.93 3.91 14.92
CA SER A 67 9.39 5.17 14.40
C SER A 67 10.46 6.04 13.77
N ASP A 68 10.03 6.99 12.94
CA ASP A 68 10.95 7.91 12.22
C ASP A 68 11.91 8.67 13.14
N ASP A 69 11.47 8.98 14.35
CA ASP A 69 12.26 9.71 15.34
C ASP A 69 13.05 8.78 16.28
N GLY A 70 12.92 7.47 16.13
CA GLY A 70 13.57 6.45 16.94
C GLY A 70 13.04 6.31 18.37
N HIS A 71 11.99 7.04 18.76
CA HIS A 71 11.50 7.06 20.15
C HIS A 71 10.43 6.00 20.44
N THR A 72 9.69 5.56 19.42
CA THR A 72 8.71 4.49 19.53
C THR A 72 9.25 3.23 18.86
N ALA A 73 9.11 2.10 19.54
CA ALA A 73 9.45 0.80 18.99
C ALA A 73 8.33 -0.20 19.29
N LEU A 74 7.96 -0.99 18.28
CA LEU A 74 6.96 -2.03 18.34
C LEU A 74 7.62 -3.39 18.12
N SER A 75 7.57 -4.25 19.13
CA SER A 75 7.97 -5.65 18.94
C SER A 75 6.97 -6.34 18.01
N VAL A 76 7.50 -7.01 16.99
CA VAL A 76 6.73 -7.87 16.10
C VAL A 76 6.85 -9.34 16.49
N GLY A 77 7.61 -9.65 17.54
CA GLY A 77 7.76 -10.99 18.13
C GLY A 77 9.12 -11.65 17.85
N GLU A 78 9.36 -12.73 18.61
CA GLU A 78 10.52 -13.59 18.44
C GLU A 78 10.39 -14.46 17.18
N PHE A 79 11.52 -14.74 16.53
CA PHE A 79 11.58 -15.52 15.31
C PHE A 79 11.91 -16.98 15.59
N ASP A 80 11.10 -17.86 15.02
CA ASP A 80 11.40 -19.28 14.91
C ASP A 80 12.37 -19.50 13.73
N GLN A 81 13.64 -19.75 14.03
CA GLN A 81 14.66 -19.99 13.02
C GLN A 81 14.71 -21.48 12.60
N GLY A 82 14.67 -21.72 11.30
CA GLY A 82 14.87 -23.03 10.69
C GLY A 82 16.31 -23.53 10.79
N ALA A 83 16.50 -24.84 10.64
CA ALA A 83 17.82 -25.48 10.70
C ALA A 83 18.80 -25.04 9.58
N ASP A 84 18.29 -24.36 8.56
CA ASP A 84 19.04 -23.74 7.45
C ASP A 84 19.22 -22.22 7.62
N GLY A 85 18.82 -21.67 8.77
CA GLY A 85 18.88 -20.23 9.05
C GLY A 85 17.69 -19.44 8.51
N SER A 86 16.71 -20.09 7.88
CA SER A 86 15.51 -19.42 7.37
C SER A 86 14.61 -18.91 8.49
N VAL A 87 13.98 -17.76 8.27
CA VAL A 87 12.95 -17.18 9.13
C VAL A 87 11.78 -16.76 8.25
N SER A 88 10.60 -17.22 8.63
CA SER A 88 9.32 -16.81 8.04
C SER A 88 8.43 -16.34 9.18
N HIS A 89 8.15 -15.04 9.22
CA HIS A 89 7.36 -14.45 10.31
C HIS A 89 6.28 -13.53 9.75
N THR A 90 5.18 -13.41 10.49
CA THR A 90 4.09 -12.51 10.11
C THR A 90 3.54 -11.86 11.37
N TYR A 91 3.44 -10.54 11.33
CA TYR A 91 2.80 -9.74 12.36
C TYR A 91 1.64 -8.98 11.74
N ILE A 92 0.48 -8.99 12.39
CA ILE A 92 -0.69 -8.21 11.99
C ILE A 92 -1.03 -7.30 13.16
N SER A 93 -1.20 -6.01 12.88
CA SER A 93 -1.59 -5.02 13.86
C SER A 93 -2.94 -5.42 14.50
N PRO A 94 -3.00 -5.62 15.83
CA PRO A 94 -4.22 -6.11 16.48
C PRO A 94 -5.44 -5.21 16.36
N ASP A 95 -5.22 -3.91 16.14
CA ASP A 95 -6.27 -2.89 16.00
C ASP A 95 -6.42 -2.36 14.56
N GLY A 96 -5.69 -2.94 13.61
CA GLY A 96 -5.68 -2.49 12.22
C GLY A 96 -4.92 -1.17 12.01
N THR A 97 -4.08 -0.76 12.96
CA THR A 97 -3.19 0.39 12.75
C THR A 97 -2.30 0.17 11.52
N ASN A 98 -2.27 1.18 10.66
CA ASN A 98 -1.41 1.19 9.48
C ASN A 98 0.05 1.32 9.92
N LEU A 99 0.85 0.29 9.72
CA LEU A 99 2.24 0.24 10.16
C LEU A 99 3.12 1.24 9.41
N ALA A 100 2.79 1.52 8.15
CA ALA A 100 3.51 2.49 7.34
C ALA A 100 3.33 3.94 7.83
N SER A 101 2.28 4.21 8.62
CA SER A 101 1.97 5.57 9.09
C SER A 101 2.98 6.11 10.11
N GLU A 102 3.58 5.23 10.91
CA GLU A 102 4.44 5.60 12.04
C GLU A 102 5.86 5.03 11.92
N TYR A 103 5.99 3.81 11.40
CA TYR A 103 7.27 3.09 11.38
C TYR A 103 7.97 3.22 10.02
N SER A 104 9.29 3.36 10.04
CA SER A 104 10.15 3.47 8.85
C SER A 104 11.41 2.62 8.90
N GLU A 105 11.77 2.10 10.07
CA GLU A 105 12.92 1.22 10.26
C GLU A 105 12.47 -0.15 10.80
N PHE A 106 13.10 -1.21 10.29
CA PHE A 106 12.97 -2.55 10.82
C PHE A 106 14.31 -3.01 11.40
N GLN A 107 14.28 -3.47 12.65
CA GLN A 107 15.45 -3.92 13.41
C GLN A 107 15.29 -5.38 13.82
N ILE A 108 16.41 -6.08 13.88
CA ILE A 108 16.54 -7.43 14.43
C ILE A 108 17.49 -7.35 15.61
N LYS A 109 16.99 -7.76 16.78
CA LYS A 109 17.73 -7.74 18.04
C LYS A 109 17.99 -9.15 18.55
N ASP A 110 19.03 -9.31 19.36
CA ASP A 110 19.26 -10.53 20.14
C ASP A 110 18.58 -10.46 21.52
N ASP A 111 18.78 -11.52 22.32
CA ASP A 111 18.26 -11.68 23.68
C ASP A 111 18.81 -10.65 24.68
N SER A 112 19.92 -9.98 24.34
CA SER A 112 20.50 -8.89 25.13
C SER A 112 19.88 -7.53 24.78
N GLY A 113 19.09 -7.47 23.70
CA GLY A 113 18.48 -6.26 23.17
C GLY A 113 19.39 -5.46 22.24
N ASP A 114 20.55 -6.01 21.88
CA ASP A 114 21.48 -5.35 20.97
C ASP A 114 20.96 -5.45 19.53
N VAL A 115 21.00 -4.33 18.80
CA VAL A 115 20.61 -4.30 17.38
C VAL A 115 21.72 -4.97 16.56
N LEU A 116 21.41 -6.13 16.00
CA LEU A 116 22.32 -6.90 15.16
C LEU A 116 22.20 -6.49 13.68
N TYR A 117 20.97 -6.25 13.24
CA TYR A 117 20.67 -5.82 11.89
C TYR A 117 19.57 -4.78 11.89
N SER A 118 19.70 -3.80 11.01
CA SER A 118 18.62 -2.87 10.73
C SER A 118 18.66 -2.42 9.28
N ASP A 119 17.51 -2.02 8.79
CA ASP A 119 17.36 -1.35 7.51
C ASP A 119 16.12 -0.45 7.56
N SER A 120 16.13 0.60 6.76
CA SER A 120 15.16 1.69 6.83
C SER A 120 14.71 2.13 5.45
N ILE A 121 13.44 2.49 5.34
CA ILE A 121 12.92 3.20 4.17
C ILE A 121 13.62 4.56 4.11
N SER A 122 14.05 4.95 2.92
CA SER A 122 14.70 6.25 2.72
C SER A 122 13.82 7.41 3.19
N GLU A 123 14.43 8.35 3.92
CA GLU A 123 13.80 9.57 4.40
C GLU A 123 13.18 10.39 3.25
N GLY A 124 13.80 10.36 2.06
CA GLY A 124 13.32 11.10 0.90
C GLY A 124 12.08 10.47 0.25
N GLY A 125 11.99 9.14 0.20
CA GLY A 125 10.86 8.41 -0.38
C GLY A 125 9.67 8.27 0.57
N LEU A 126 9.93 8.22 1.88
CA LEU A 126 8.93 7.90 2.91
C LEU A 126 7.65 8.78 2.86
N PRO A 127 7.71 10.12 2.72
CA PRO A 127 6.50 10.93 2.64
C PRO A 127 5.61 10.57 1.44
N HIS A 128 6.21 10.29 0.29
CA HIS A 128 5.51 9.96 -0.93
C HIS A 128 4.88 8.57 -0.85
N ILE A 129 5.57 7.62 -0.22
CA ILE A 129 5.02 6.30 0.05
C ILE A 129 3.82 6.39 1.01
N ARG A 130 3.89 7.22 2.05
CA ARG A 130 2.75 7.44 2.96
C ARG A 130 1.57 8.14 2.30
N ASN A 131 1.81 9.05 1.37
CA ASN A 131 0.76 9.64 0.54
C ASN A 131 0.04 8.59 -0.33
N LEU A 132 0.74 7.55 -0.76
CA LEU A 132 0.14 6.42 -1.48
C LEU A 132 -0.66 5.50 -0.55
N LEU A 133 -0.06 5.09 0.58
CA LEU A 133 -0.53 3.95 1.36
C LEU A 133 -1.39 4.30 2.58
N PHE A 134 -1.18 5.47 3.18
CA PHE A 134 -1.82 5.83 4.43
C PHE A 134 -2.76 7.03 4.28
N SER A 135 -2.20 8.20 3.97
CA SER A 135 -2.96 9.45 3.95
C SER A 135 -2.32 10.48 3.03
N HIS A 136 -3.12 11.07 2.15
CA HIS A 136 -2.73 12.20 1.33
C HIS A 136 -3.75 13.33 1.50
N SER A 137 -3.26 14.49 1.93
CA SER A 137 -4.10 15.68 2.13
C SER A 137 -4.86 16.05 0.85
N GLY A 138 -6.15 16.34 0.98
CA GLY A 138 -7.04 16.66 -0.15
C GLY A 138 -7.80 15.46 -0.71
N ASN A 139 -7.43 14.22 -0.35
CA ASN A 139 -8.26 13.06 -0.63
C ASN A 139 -9.47 13.01 0.34
N PRO A 140 -10.61 12.45 -0.09
CA PRO A 140 -11.70 12.09 0.80
C PRO A 140 -11.27 11.25 2.00
N ASP A 141 -11.93 11.48 3.13
CA ASP A 141 -11.70 10.72 4.36
C ASP A 141 -12.34 9.32 4.29
N TYR A 142 -11.80 8.39 5.08
CA TYR A 142 -12.55 7.19 5.41
C TYR A 142 -13.82 7.57 6.18
N THR A 143 -14.95 7.03 5.75
CA THR A 143 -16.25 7.27 6.38
C THR A 143 -16.56 6.28 7.51
N SER A 144 -15.70 5.28 7.72
CA SER A 144 -15.85 4.24 8.75
C SER A 144 -14.55 3.42 8.92
N GLY A 145 -14.47 2.63 9.99
CA GLY A 145 -13.38 1.69 10.23
C GLY A 145 -12.25 2.26 11.09
N ALA A 146 -11.10 1.58 11.12
CA ALA A 146 -9.94 1.93 11.96
C ALA A 146 -9.32 3.30 11.61
N HIS A 147 -9.65 3.86 10.44
CA HIS A 147 -9.11 5.12 9.94
C HIS A 147 -10.20 6.20 9.73
N GLU A 148 -11.39 6.04 10.33
CA GLU A 148 -12.49 6.99 10.19
C GLU A 148 -12.05 8.44 10.47
N GLY A 149 -12.35 9.36 9.55
CA GLY A 149 -11.97 10.77 9.62
C GLY A 149 -10.53 11.09 9.23
N VAL A 150 -9.78 10.11 8.73
CA VAL A 150 -8.45 10.30 8.12
C VAL A 150 -8.58 10.32 6.61
N ALA A 151 -7.92 11.26 5.93
CA ALA A 151 -7.85 11.30 4.48
C ALA A 151 -7.22 10.01 3.93
N LYS A 152 -7.84 9.39 2.93
CA LYS A 152 -7.35 8.14 2.35
C LYS A 152 -5.98 8.31 1.69
N GLY A 153 -5.15 7.28 1.80
CA GLY A 153 -4.01 7.08 0.93
C GLY A 153 -4.47 7.02 -0.53
N THR A 154 -3.67 7.56 -1.44
CA THR A 154 -4.05 7.72 -2.85
C THR A 154 -4.33 6.38 -3.52
N SER A 155 -3.52 5.35 -3.23
CA SER A 155 -3.72 4.00 -3.77
C SER A 155 -4.96 3.33 -3.19
N VAL A 156 -5.31 3.63 -1.93
CA VAL A 156 -6.51 3.10 -1.28
C VAL A 156 -7.76 3.69 -1.91
N GLY A 157 -7.81 5.02 -2.05
CA GLY A 157 -8.92 5.70 -2.73
C GLY A 157 -9.07 5.27 -4.19
N LEU A 158 -7.95 5.10 -4.91
CA LEU A 158 -7.96 4.57 -6.27
C LEU A 158 -8.64 3.21 -6.37
N ARG A 159 -8.30 2.28 -5.45
CA ARG A 159 -8.91 0.95 -5.40
C ARG A 159 -10.39 1.04 -5.05
N ASP A 160 -10.75 1.77 -4.01
CA ASP A 160 -12.14 1.91 -3.57
C ASP A 160 -13.04 2.43 -4.71
N GLN A 161 -12.58 3.43 -5.47
CA GLN A 161 -13.32 3.93 -6.64
C GLN A 161 -13.34 2.90 -7.78
N ALA A 162 -12.27 2.14 -8.02
CA ALA A 162 -12.29 1.08 -9.01
C ALA A 162 -13.29 -0.04 -8.66
N ASP A 163 -13.36 -0.43 -7.38
CA ASP A 163 -14.29 -1.42 -6.88
C ASP A 163 -15.75 -0.91 -6.96
N ALA A 164 -15.98 0.36 -6.63
CA ALA A 164 -17.29 0.99 -6.78
C ALA A 164 -17.74 1.04 -8.25
N ALA A 165 -16.84 1.40 -9.18
CA ALA A 165 -17.14 1.41 -10.61
C ALA A 165 -17.45 0.00 -11.10
N LEU A 166 -16.69 -1.01 -10.68
CA LEU A 166 -16.93 -2.41 -11.04
C LEU A 166 -18.28 -2.91 -10.52
N LEU A 167 -18.65 -2.55 -9.29
CA LEU A 167 -19.95 -2.87 -8.70
C LEU A 167 -21.09 -2.31 -9.56
N HIS A 168 -21.03 -1.03 -9.93
CA HIS A 168 -22.07 -0.43 -10.76
C HIS A 168 -22.09 -0.97 -12.18
N ALA A 169 -20.94 -1.24 -12.79
CA ALA A 169 -20.88 -1.92 -14.09
C ALA A 169 -21.56 -3.30 -14.03
N THR A 170 -21.32 -4.06 -12.97
CA THR A 170 -21.94 -5.38 -12.74
C THR A 170 -23.46 -5.26 -12.56
N ASN A 171 -23.93 -4.28 -11.79
CA ASN A 171 -25.35 -4.02 -11.61
C ASN A 171 -26.03 -3.59 -12.93
N GLY A 172 -25.32 -2.82 -13.78
CA GLY A 172 -25.76 -2.49 -15.12
C GLY A 172 -25.94 -3.73 -16.00
N VAL A 173 -25.00 -4.67 -15.96
CA VAL A 173 -25.13 -5.96 -16.69
C VAL A 173 -26.30 -6.80 -16.16
N GLY A 174 -26.56 -6.77 -14.86
CA GLY A 174 -27.66 -7.51 -14.23
C GLY A 174 -29.04 -6.84 -14.37
N SER A 175 -29.10 -5.64 -14.93
CA SER A 175 -30.34 -4.86 -15.02
C SER A 175 -31.30 -5.40 -16.08
N THR A 176 -32.61 -5.30 -15.82
CA THR A 176 -33.66 -5.80 -16.73
C THR A 176 -34.35 -4.69 -17.51
N THR A 177 -34.09 -3.43 -17.19
CA THR A 177 -34.64 -2.26 -17.88
C THR A 177 -33.54 -1.40 -18.45
N LEU A 178 -33.83 -0.69 -19.55
CA LEU A 178 -32.89 0.27 -20.14
C LEU A 178 -32.58 1.42 -19.16
N SER A 179 -33.57 1.83 -18.36
CA SER A 179 -33.40 2.90 -17.37
C SER A 179 -32.34 2.53 -16.33
N ASP A 180 -32.38 1.31 -15.80
CA ASP A 180 -31.43 0.86 -14.79
C ASP A 180 -30.03 0.67 -15.38
N VAL A 181 -29.94 0.18 -16.63
CA VAL A 181 -28.66 0.11 -17.37
C VAL A 181 -28.05 1.50 -17.52
N GLN A 182 -28.85 2.50 -17.90
CA GLN A 182 -28.40 3.88 -18.08
C GLN A 182 -27.99 4.52 -16.75
N LEU A 183 -28.75 4.29 -15.68
CA LEU A 183 -28.43 4.78 -14.34
C LEU A 183 -27.07 4.26 -13.87
N HIS A 184 -26.86 2.94 -13.94
CA HIS A 184 -25.60 2.35 -13.53
C HIS A 184 -24.42 2.73 -14.44
N ALA A 185 -24.64 2.91 -15.75
CA ALA A 185 -23.63 3.48 -16.62
C ALA A 185 -23.27 4.93 -16.21
N GLY A 186 -24.25 5.73 -15.82
CA GLY A 186 -24.04 7.08 -15.28
C GLY A 186 -23.22 7.06 -13.98
N HIS A 187 -23.53 6.16 -13.05
CA HIS A 187 -22.72 5.99 -11.83
C HIS A 187 -21.26 5.63 -12.14
N VAL A 188 -21.02 4.71 -13.08
CA VAL A 188 -19.64 4.36 -13.49
C VAL A 188 -18.89 5.58 -14.02
N ILE A 189 -19.54 6.40 -14.85
CA ILE A 189 -18.94 7.64 -15.36
C ILE A 189 -18.61 8.58 -14.19
N ASN A 190 -19.55 8.81 -13.28
CA ASN A 190 -19.37 9.72 -12.16
C ASN A 190 -18.27 9.26 -11.18
N ILE A 191 -18.13 7.95 -10.96
CA ILE A 191 -17.04 7.38 -10.15
C ILE A 191 -15.68 7.58 -10.82
N ILE A 192 -15.61 7.46 -12.14
CA ILE A 192 -14.36 7.62 -12.88
C ILE A 192 -13.91 9.08 -12.89
N GLU A 193 -14.85 9.98 -13.16
CA GLU A 193 -14.62 11.41 -13.37
C GLU A 193 -14.52 12.22 -12.07
N GLY A 194 -15.30 11.83 -11.05
CA GLY A 194 -15.55 12.64 -9.86
C GLY A 194 -16.68 13.65 -10.08
N ASP A 195 -17.12 14.29 -8.99
CA ASP A 195 -18.26 15.20 -8.97
C ASP A 195 -18.00 16.51 -9.75
N ASP A 196 -16.71 16.89 -9.85
CA ASP A 196 -16.24 18.06 -10.59
C ASP A 196 -15.77 17.72 -12.02
N GLY A 197 -15.97 16.48 -12.48
CA GLY A 197 -15.46 16.01 -13.77
C GLY A 197 -16.30 16.45 -14.98
N ASP A 198 -15.64 16.64 -16.12
CA ASP A 198 -16.27 17.18 -17.35
C ASP A 198 -17.43 16.32 -17.88
N ASN A 199 -17.37 15.00 -17.63
CA ASN A 199 -18.39 14.05 -18.07
C ASN A 199 -19.39 13.67 -16.96
N PHE A 200 -19.43 14.38 -15.84
CA PHE A 200 -20.36 14.09 -14.75
C PHE A 200 -21.82 14.11 -15.22
N VAL A 201 -22.54 13.03 -14.92
CA VAL A 201 -23.93 12.79 -15.28
C VAL A 201 -24.82 13.14 -14.08
N ALA A 202 -25.30 14.39 -14.04
CA ALA A 202 -26.09 14.91 -12.91
C ALA A 202 -27.35 14.10 -12.59
N ASP A 203 -28.04 13.59 -13.61
CA ASP A 203 -29.27 12.80 -13.44
C ASP A 203 -29.01 11.45 -12.73
N ALA A 204 -27.78 10.95 -12.78
CA ALA A 204 -27.37 9.73 -12.07
C ALA A 204 -26.92 10.03 -10.62
N GLY A 205 -26.53 11.26 -10.32
CA GLY A 205 -26.04 11.68 -9.02
C GLY A 205 -24.66 11.11 -8.65
N SER A 206 -24.10 11.57 -7.52
CA SER A 206 -22.81 11.11 -7.03
C SER A 206 -22.92 9.65 -6.58
N SER A 207 -22.08 8.81 -7.16
CA SER A 207 -21.81 7.44 -6.72
C SER A 207 -20.30 7.34 -6.57
N GLY A 208 -19.82 6.75 -5.48
CA GLY A 208 -18.41 6.85 -5.08
C GLY A 208 -18.18 7.89 -3.99
N ASP A 209 -16.96 8.41 -3.89
CA ASP A 209 -16.57 9.43 -2.89
C ASP A 209 -16.50 10.86 -3.44
N GLY A 210 -16.89 11.05 -4.70
CA GLY A 210 -16.92 12.33 -5.38
C GLY A 210 -15.56 12.86 -5.85
N HIS A 211 -14.44 12.22 -5.47
CA HIS A 211 -13.11 12.68 -5.90
C HIS A 211 -12.74 12.19 -7.29
N GLY A 212 -13.17 10.99 -7.68
CA GLY A 212 -12.94 10.46 -9.02
C GLY A 212 -11.69 9.59 -9.13
N LEU A 213 -11.83 8.44 -9.79
CA LEU A 213 -10.76 7.49 -10.06
C LEU A 213 -9.58 8.13 -10.82
N LEU A 214 -9.87 9.00 -11.78
CA LEU A 214 -8.82 9.66 -12.58
C LEU A 214 -7.96 10.61 -11.74
N ASN A 215 -8.54 11.29 -10.76
CA ASN A 215 -7.81 12.17 -9.86
C ASN A 215 -6.87 11.37 -8.95
N TYR A 216 -7.37 10.27 -8.38
CA TYR A 216 -6.51 9.33 -7.64
C TYR A 216 -5.39 8.74 -8.52
N ALA A 217 -5.67 8.37 -9.76
CA ALA A 217 -4.66 7.80 -10.66
C ALA A 217 -3.56 8.82 -11.02
N ALA A 218 -3.95 10.09 -11.25
CA ALA A 218 -3.01 11.17 -11.51
C ALA A 218 -2.12 11.44 -10.30
N ALA A 219 -2.69 11.51 -9.09
CA ALA A 219 -1.95 11.67 -7.85
C ALA A 219 -1.01 10.49 -7.60
N ALA A 220 -1.45 9.25 -7.80
CA ALA A 220 -0.61 8.06 -7.63
C ALA A 220 0.60 8.08 -8.58
N SER A 221 0.40 8.50 -9.83
CA SER A 221 1.50 8.67 -10.78
C SER A 221 2.49 9.76 -10.36
N ALA A 222 2.00 10.86 -9.77
CA ALA A 222 2.84 11.94 -9.28
C ALA A 222 3.69 11.48 -8.08
N GLU A 223 3.08 10.80 -7.11
CA GLU A 223 3.79 10.27 -5.94
C GLU A 223 4.81 9.20 -6.33
N GLY A 224 4.45 8.27 -7.22
CA GLY A 224 5.40 7.25 -7.71
C GLY A 224 6.64 7.85 -8.39
N LYS A 225 6.47 8.93 -9.16
CA LYS A 225 7.60 9.68 -9.76
C LYS A 225 8.42 10.42 -8.70
N ALA A 226 7.78 10.91 -7.65
CA ALA A 226 8.46 11.61 -6.57
C ALA A 226 9.33 10.66 -5.74
N VAL A 227 8.83 9.46 -5.41
CA VAL A 227 9.66 8.40 -4.79
C VAL A 227 10.89 8.10 -5.67
N ALA A 228 10.68 7.89 -6.98
CA ALA A 228 11.75 7.62 -7.93
C ALA A 228 12.85 8.70 -7.96
N ALA A 229 12.42 9.97 -7.88
CA ALA A 229 13.33 11.10 -7.88
C ALA A 229 14.09 11.23 -6.55
N SER A 230 13.40 11.00 -5.42
CA SER A 230 13.99 11.06 -4.09
C SER A 230 15.03 9.95 -3.86
N ASP A 231 14.81 8.77 -4.46
CA ASP A 231 15.64 7.59 -4.27
C ASP A 231 16.30 7.10 -5.56
N SER A 232 16.76 8.04 -6.39
CA SER A 232 17.37 7.73 -7.70
C SER A 232 18.63 6.84 -7.66
N SER A 233 19.23 6.65 -6.47
CA SER A 233 20.34 5.73 -6.24
C SER A 233 19.94 4.38 -5.64
N ASP A 234 18.67 4.21 -5.26
CA ASP A 234 18.15 2.95 -4.72
C ASP A 234 17.90 1.97 -5.87
N THR A 235 18.75 0.94 -5.93
CA THR A 235 18.69 -0.09 -6.96
C THR A 235 17.46 -0.99 -6.86
N THR A 236 16.88 -1.12 -5.66
CA THR A 236 15.64 -1.86 -5.42
C THR A 236 14.48 -1.11 -6.06
N PHE A 237 14.37 0.21 -5.82
CA PHE A 237 13.34 1.03 -6.44
C PHE A 237 13.48 1.08 -7.97
N ALA A 238 14.69 1.28 -8.50
CA ALA A 238 14.96 1.30 -9.93
C ALA A 238 14.54 0.00 -10.66
N SER A 239 14.53 -1.14 -9.97
CA SER A 239 14.06 -2.42 -10.52
C SER A 239 12.54 -2.52 -10.67
N HIS A 240 11.80 -1.73 -9.87
CA HIS A 240 10.34 -1.66 -9.88
C HIS A 240 9.79 -0.42 -10.62
N GLU A 241 10.60 0.62 -10.83
CA GLU A 241 10.23 1.88 -11.51
C GLU A 241 9.73 1.68 -12.94
N LEU A 242 10.29 0.73 -13.70
CA LEU A 242 9.91 0.45 -15.09
C LEU A 242 8.43 0.05 -15.25
N ALA A 243 7.76 -0.37 -14.17
CA ALA A 243 6.34 -0.66 -14.15
C ALA A 243 5.45 0.56 -13.85
N VAL A 244 6.03 1.67 -13.39
CA VAL A 244 5.34 2.90 -12.95
C VAL A 244 5.47 4.03 -13.99
N SER A 245 6.54 4.03 -14.79
CA SER A 245 6.87 5.11 -15.74
C SER A 245 6.41 4.90 -17.19
N ALA A 246 5.71 3.80 -17.50
CA ALA A 246 5.29 3.42 -18.85
C ALA A 246 3.83 3.79 -19.20
#